data_AF-A0A158BAF5-F1
#
_entry.id   AF-A0A158BAF5-F1
#
_cell.length_a   1.000
_cell.length_b   1.000
_cell.length_c   1.000
_cell.angle_alpha   90.00
_cell.angle_beta   90.00
_cell.angle_gamma   90.00
#
_symmetry.space_group_name_H-M   'P 1'
#
loop_
_entity.id
_entity.type
_entity.pdbx_description
1 polymer ?
#
loop_
_entity_poly.entity_id
_entity_poly.type
_entity_poly.pdbx_seq_one_letter_code
_entity_poly.pdbx_strand_id
1 'polypeptide(L)'
;MKSIIRAALVATALVVPVASFAQSQITRAQVRAELAQLESVGYHVGDGDQAHYPEAIQAAEARLAARNGETAYGGAAGGTSQSGGGHVSQADWNAMYSR
;
A
#
# COMPACT_ATOMS: atom_id res chain seq x y z
N MET A 1 -29.08 36.29 -5.07
CA MET A 1 -28.96 34.88 -4.60
C MET A 1 -28.42 33.93 -5.67
N LYS A 2 -28.95 33.93 -6.91
CA LYS A 2 -28.45 33.04 -8.00
C LYS A 2 -27.01 33.30 -8.46
N SER A 3 -26.53 34.55 -8.37
CA SER A 3 -25.16 34.94 -8.71
C SER A 3 -24.11 34.43 -7.70
N ILE A 4 -24.45 34.43 -6.41
CA ILE A 4 -23.59 33.91 -5.34
C ILE A 4 -23.39 32.40 -5.51
N ILE A 5 -24.46 31.67 -5.84
CA ILE A 5 -24.41 30.23 -6.11
C ILE A 5 -23.50 29.90 -7.31
N ARG A 6 -23.57 30.71 -8.38
CA ARG A 6 -22.70 30.54 -9.56
C ARG A 6 -21.23 30.86 -9.26
N ALA A 7 -20.97 31.91 -8.48
CA ALA A 7 -19.61 32.27 -8.07
C ALA A 7 -18.98 31.17 -7.19
N ALA A 8 -19.76 30.57 -6.28
CA ALA A 8 -19.32 29.46 -5.45
C ALA A 8 -18.96 28.20 -6.29
N LEU A 9 -19.73 27.90 -7.34
CA LEU A 9 -19.46 26.77 -8.24
C LEU A 9 -18.18 26.95 -9.09
N VAL A 10 -17.81 28.18 -9.45
CA VAL A 10 -16.57 28.44 -10.21
C VAL A 10 -15.34 28.39 -9.29
N ALA A 11 -15.48 28.82 -8.04
CA ALA A 11 -14.39 28.79 -7.06
C ALA A 11 -13.92 27.37 -6.70
N THR A 12 -14.82 26.38 -6.68
CA THR A 12 -14.46 24.97 -6.40
C THR A 12 -13.67 24.32 -7.53
N ALA A 13 -13.80 24.79 -8.77
CA ALA A 13 -13.07 24.25 -9.92
C ALA A 13 -11.58 24.63 -9.95
N LEU A 14 -11.17 25.62 -9.13
CA LEU A 14 -9.77 26.10 -9.05
C LEU A 14 -8.94 25.39 -7.97
N VAL A 15 -9.53 24.47 -7.21
CA VAL A 15 -8.78 23.65 -6.25
C VAL A 15 -8.12 22.50 -7.00
N VAL A 16 -7.05 22.81 -7.73
CA VAL A 16 -6.12 21.77 -8.23
C VAL A 16 -5.30 21.31 -7.01
N PRO A 17 -5.32 20.02 -6.64
CA PRO A 17 -4.37 19.51 -5.67
C PRO A 17 -2.97 19.58 -6.30
N VAL A 18 -2.20 20.64 -6.01
CA VAL A 18 -0.81 20.82 -6.52
C VAL A 18 0.20 19.99 -5.71
N ALA A 19 -0.26 19.20 -4.73
CA ALA A 19 0.60 18.35 -3.93
C ALA A 19 0.98 17.07 -4.69
N SER A 20 1.81 17.18 -5.73
CA SER A 20 2.54 16.04 -6.28
C SER A 20 3.84 15.87 -5.51
N PHE A 21 3.83 15.02 -4.49
CA PHE A 21 5.03 14.66 -3.75
C PHE A 21 5.86 13.65 -4.57
N ALA A 22 6.71 14.16 -5.47
CA ALA A 22 7.69 13.35 -6.20
C ALA A 22 9.09 13.37 -5.54
N GLN A 23 9.24 14.07 -4.41
CA GLN A 23 10.53 14.37 -3.80
C GLN A 23 10.87 13.41 -2.65
N SER A 24 10.85 12.10 -2.92
CA SER A 24 11.46 11.11 -2.03
C SER A 24 12.80 10.65 -2.61
N GLN A 25 13.86 11.42 -2.35
CA GLN A 25 15.21 10.96 -2.65
C GLN A 25 15.65 9.92 -1.60
N ILE A 26 15.14 8.70 -1.74
CA ILE A 26 15.58 7.59 -0.91
C ILE A 26 17.02 7.24 -1.31
N THR A 27 17.93 7.29 -0.35
CA THR A 27 19.33 6.92 -0.58
C THR A 27 19.53 5.42 -0.38
N ARG A 28 20.52 4.82 -1.06
CA ARG A 28 20.85 3.41 -0.81
C ARG A 28 21.28 3.16 0.64
N ALA A 29 21.88 4.15 1.28
CA ALA A 29 22.25 4.08 2.69
C ALA A 29 21.01 3.96 3.57
N GLN A 30 19.97 4.74 3.26
CA GLN A 30 18.69 4.69 3.96
C GLN A 30 17.99 3.33 3.79
N VAL A 31 17.89 2.80 2.56
CA VAL A 31 17.28 1.47 2.33
C VAL A 31 18.01 0.38 3.12
N ARG A 32 19.35 0.42 3.16
CA ARG A 32 20.13 -0.54 3.94
C ARG A 32 19.88 -0.42 5.44
N ALA A 33 19.74 0.81 5.94
CA ALA A 33 19.43 1.04 7.35
C ALA A 33 18.01 0.56 7.71
N GLU A 34 17.04 0.71 6.81
CA GLU A 34 15.68 0.20 6.97
C GLU A 34 15.65 -1.34 6.94
N LEU A 35 16.36 -1.97 6.00
CA LEU A 35 16.49 -3.43 5.95
C LEU A 35 17.14 -4.01 7.20
N ALA A 36 18.19 -3.38 7.73
CA ALA A 36 18.84 -3.81 8.97
C ALA A 36 17.89 -3.73 10.19
N GLN A 37 16.96 -2.76 10.20
CA GLN A 37 15.93 -2.68 11.24
C GLN A 37 14.89 -3.78 11.11
N LEU A 38 14.46 -4.10 9.88
CA LEU A 38 13.55 -5.22 9.64
C LEU A 38 14.20 -6.57 9.98
N GLU A 39 15.50 -6.72 9.69
CA GLU A 39 16.28 -7.90 10.09
C GLU A 39 16.33 -8.04 11.62
N SER A 40 16.39 -6.92 12.37
CA SER A 40 16.38 -6.94 13.84
C SER A 40 15.09 -7.50 14.45
N VAL A 41 13.99 -7.54 13.68
CA VAL A 41 12.70 -8.13 14.06
C VAL A 41 12.43 -9.47 13.34
N GLY A 42 13.45 -10.02 12.67
CA GLY A 42 13.45 -11.35 12.07
C GLY A 42 12.89 -11.40 10.64
N TYR A 43 12.91 -10.30 9.89
CA TYR A 43 12.58 -10.29 8.47
C TYR A 43 13.84 -10.38 7.60
N HIS A 44 13.88 -11.39 6.73
CA HIS A 44 14.98 -11.66 5.83
C HIS A 44 14.49 -11.66 4.39
N VAL A 45 15.11 -10.82 3.55
CA VAL A 45 14.78 -10.72 2.12
C VAL A 45 15.30 -11.96 1.40
N GLY A 46 14.42 -12.69 0.72
CA GLY A 46 14.78 -13.85 -0.08
C GLY A 46 14.54 -15.21 0.57
N ASP A 47 14.01 -15.26 1.81
CA ASP A 47 13.63 -16.50 2.50
C ASP A 47 12.27 -17.08 2.00
N GLY A 48 11.92 -16.81 0.74
CA GLY A 48 10.61 -17.16 0.18
C GLY A 48 9.50 -16.18 0.57
N ASP A 49 9.86 -14.98 1.04
CA ASP A 49 8.92 -13.91 1.35
C ASP A 49 8.16 -13.44 0.10
N GLN A 50 8.69 -13.65 -1.10
CA GLN A 50 7.97 -13.42 -2.37
C GLN A 50 6.65 -14.17 -2.47
N ALA A 51 6.54 -15.36 -1.87
CA ALA A 51 5.28 -16.13 -1.87
C ALA A 51 4.21 -15.52 -0.95
N HIS A 52 4.65 -14.72 0.04
CA HIS A 52 3.81 -14.11 1.07
C HIS A 52 3.93 -12.58 1.02
N TYR A 53 4.36 -12.04 -0.12
CA TYR A 53 4.49 -10.62 -0.32
C TYR A 53 3.11 -10.03 -0.65
N PRO A 54 2.68 -8.94 0.02
CA PRO A 54 3.44 -8.10 0.96
C PRO A 54 3.21 -8.42 2.46
N GLU A 55 2.47 -9.47 2.82
CA GLU A 55 2.10 -9.74 4.22
C GLU A 55 3.29 -9.92 5.15
N ALA A 56 4.34 -10.63 4.69
CA ALA A 56 5.53 -10.90 5.50
C ALA A 56 6.27 -9.61 5.93
N ILE A 57 6.40 -8.64 5.03
CA ILE A 57 7.08 -7.37 5.33
C ILE A 57 6.23 -6.47 6.23
N GLN A 58 4.90 -6.43 6.01
CA GLN A 58 3.99 -5.66 6.86
C GLN A 58 3.95 -6.19 8.31
N ALA A 59 3.97 -7.52 8.49
CA ALA A 59 4.05 -8.12 9.81
C ALA A 59 5.35 -7.76 10.53
N ALA A 60 6.46 -7.66 9.80
CA ALA A 60 7.75 -7.23 10.34
C ALA A 60 7.74 -5.75 10.73
N GLU A 61 7.19 -4.88 9.89
CA GLU A 61 7.02 -3.46 10.19
C GLU A 61 6.16 -3.24 11.45
N ALA A 62 5.08 -4.00 11.61
CA ALA A 62 4.25 -3.94 12.82
C ALA A 62 5.02 -4.34 14.09
N ARG A 63 5.88 -5.37 14.01
CA ARG A 63 6.77 -5.77 15.12
C ARG A 63 7.79 -4.69 15.44
N LEU A 64 8.37 -4.06 14.41
CA LEU A 64 9.34 -2.97 14.56
C LEU A 64 8.69 -1.73 15.20
N ALA A 65 7.49 -1.35 14.76
CA ALA A 65 6.72 -0.25 15.36
C ALA A 65 6.39 -0.53 16.83
N ALA A 66 5.92 -1.74 17.15
CA ALA A 66 5.68 -2.15 18.54
C ALA A 66 6.96 -2.10 19.40
N ARG A 67 8.12 -2.42 18.84
CA ARG A 67 9.42 -2.38 19.53
C ARG A 67 9.93 -0.95 19.76
N ASN A 68 9.70 -0.05 18.81
CA ASN A 68 10.15 1.34 18.90
C ASN A 68 9.24 2.22 19.77
N GLY A 69 8.11 1.70 20.25
CA GLY A 69 7.13 2.47 21.02
C GLY A 69 6.49 3.61 20.23
N GLU A 70 6.84 3.74 18.96
CA GLU A 70 6.26 4.68 18.01
C GLU A 70 5.13 3.98 17.28
N THR A 71 3.93 4.55 17.39
CA THR A 71 2.95 4.47 16.31
C THR A 71 3.51 5.23 15.11
N ALA A 72 4.56 4.68 14.48
CA ALA A 72 5.31 5.37 13.45
C ALA A 72 4.43 5.56 12.22
N TYR A 73 4.33 6.82 11.81
CA TYR A 73 3.62 7.36 10.66
C TYR A 73 3.66 6.43 9.44
N GLY A 74 2.49 6.11 8.90
CA GLY A 74 2.36 5.22 7.74
C GLY A 74 1.22 4.21 7.81
N GLY A 75 0.27 4.38 8.73
CA GLY A 75 -1.01 3.68 8.65
C GLY A 75 -1.72 4.05 7.35
N ALA A 76 -1.45 3.33 6.27
CA ALA A 76 -2.41 3.18 5.20
C ALA A 76 -3.64 2.60 5.88
N ALA A 77 -4.63 3.46 6.18
CA ALA A 77 -5.96 3.02 6.54
C ALA A 77 -6.33 1.93 5.54
N GLY A 78 -6.55 0.71 6.03
CA GLY A 78 -6.68 -0.51 5.23
C GLY A 78 -7.41 -0.23 3.93
N GLY A 79 -6.63 0.00 2.87
CA GLY A 79 -7.14 0.01 1.53
C GLY A 79 -7.44 -1.45 1.27
N THR A 80 -8.71 -1.83 1.36
CA THR A 80 -9.15 -3.13 0.86
C THR A 80 -8.77 -3.18 -0.62
N SER A 81 -7.61 -3.76 -0.94
CA SER A 81 -7.30 -4.18 -2.29
C SER A 81 -8.19 -5.38 -2.59
N GLN A 82 -9.45 -5.10 -2.89
CA GLN A 82 -10.35 -6.07 -3.47
C GLN A 82 -9.90 -6.29 -4.92
N SER A 83 -8.85 -7.10 -5.11
CA SER A 83 -8.69 -7.76 -6.40
C SER A 83 -9.85 -8.74 -6.51
N GLY A 84 -10.78 -8.47 -7.43
CA GLY A 84 -11.82 -9.42 -7.81
C GLY A 84 -11.15 -10.66 -8.38
N GLY A 85 -10.78 -11.60 -7.50
CA GLY A 85 -10.40 -12.93 -7.90
C GLY A 85 -11.66 -13.58 -8.44
N GLY A 86 -11.80 -13.60 -9.77
CA GLY A 86 -12.76 -14.47 -10.42
C GLY A 86 -12.36 -15.90 -10.12
N HIS A 87 -12.88 -16.44 -9.02
CA HIS A 87 -12.80 -17.87 -8.73
C HIS A 87 -13.69 -18.57 -9.76
N VAL A 88 -13.06 -19.01 -10.86
CA VAL A 88 -13.69 -19.91 -11.81
C VAL A 88 -13.89 -21.25 -11.08
N SER A 89 -15.13 -21.71 -11.01
CA SER A 89 -15.42 -22.95 -10.30
C SER A 89 -14.74 -24.14 -11.00
N GLN A 90 -14.42 -25.18 -10.24
CA GLN A 90 -13.82 -26.39 -10.81
C GLN A 90 -14.71 -27.04 -11.88
N ALA A 91 -16.02 -26.84 -11.79
CA ALA A 91 -16.99 -27.26 -12.79
C ALA A 91 -16.84 -26.47 -14.11
N ASP A 92 -16.67 -25.15 -14.04
CA ASP A 92 -16.45 -24.31 -15.22
C ASP A 92 -15.12 -24.65 -15.91
N TRP A 93 -14.07 -24.93 -15.12
CA TRP A 93 -12.79 -25.42 -15.66
C TRP A 93 -12.96 -26.72 -16.44
N ASN A 94 -13.69 -27.70 -15.90
CA ASN A 94 -13.92 -28.97 -16.59
C ASN A 94 -14.78 -28.80 -17.85
N ALA A 95 -15.76 -27.90 -17.84
CA ALA A 95 -16.61 -27.62 -18.99
C ALA A 95 -15.85 -27.00 -20.18
N MET A 96 -14.81 -26.20 -19.93
CA MET A 96 -14.04 -25.55 -21.00
C MET A 96 -13.02 -26.47 -21.69
N TYR A 97 -12.48 -27.47 -20.98
CA TYR A 97 -11.34 -28.27 -21.45
C TYR A 97 -11.65 -29.74 -21.72
N SER A 98 -12.88 -30.20 -21.46
CA SER A 98 -13.30 -31.55 -21.80
C SER A 98 -13.97 -31.55 -23.17
N ARG A 99 -13.25 -32.00 -24.21
CA ARG A 99 -13.82 -32.46 -25.49
C ARG A 99 -13.90 -33.98 -25.50
#